data_AF-A0A0B2UMZ0-F1
#
_entry.id   AF-A0A0B2UMZ0-F1
#
_cell.length_a   1.000
_cell.length_b   1.000
_cell.length_c   1.000
_cell.angle_alpha   90.00
_cell.angle_beta   90.00
_cell.angle_gamma   90.00
#
_symmetry.space_group_name_H-M   'P 1'
#
loop_
_entity.id
_entity.type
_entity.pdbx_description
1 polymer ?
#
loop_
_entity_poly.entity_id
_entity_poly.type
_entity_poly.pdbx_seq_one_letter_code
_entity_poly.pdbx_strand_id
1 'polypeptide(L)'
;MTKIHDIKYIDEINYAIEGFSSGDEECSLQMIIKMMQDEHFKAFMKESKYLVQVVYAMANAKTPTRLCSEALHVITEAFNPYSFEDMDALFGILLQILNSSLCNECMHSCIASQVNKIIGIMRRIPIRWYCRYTECIDLEKLIHELQILIGKRVVKWSRFVCLVLSTCCKFTLEDKFIGRMLTRRDYRTLGIYTQSEENVVRLASRDFVMHRLANAVRSEFGNRSRKVISMNDSELCTSTNAVVIIDRIDAHEKASNTSRCENAKRDLLAVMINLACVNICLDIPLKLIEEMHNTTDSTTKCYAAMLLLVSPNFMNELPCIDVESLKQNARRLEYAANCLVSKTHLSRLISLLYKSG
;
A
#
# COMPACT_ATOMS: atom_id res chain seq x y z
N MET A 1 17.40 -42.29 -8.70
CA MET A 1 15.93 -42.43 -8.82
C MET A 1 15.24 -41.10 -9.06
N THR A 2 15.71 -39.98 -8.49
CA THR A 2 15.16 -38.62 -8.68
C THR A 2 15.01 -38.18 -10.15
N LYS A 3 16.05 -38.34 -10.98
CA LYS A 3 16.01 -37.91 -12.40
C LYS A 3 14.88 -38.53 -13.25
N ILE A 4 14.47 -39.77 -12.97
CA ILE A 4 13.40 -40.43 -13.74
C ILE A 4 12.03 -39.88 -13.34
N HIS A 5 11.84 -39.53 -12.06
CA HIS A 5 10.63 -38.85 -11.59
C HIS A 5 10.55 -37.44 -12.15
N ASP A 6 11.66 -36.71 -12.19
CA ASP A 6 11.70 -35.37 -12.79
C ASP A 6 11.29 -35.41 -14.27
N ILE A 7 11.78 -36.38 -15.05
CA ILE A 7 11.37 -36.55 -16.46
C ILE A 7 9.86 -36.80 -16.57
N LYS A 8 9.31 -37.67 -15.72
CA LYS A 8 7.87 -37.95 -15.72
C LYS A 8 7.03 -36.71 -15.36
N TYR A 9 7.47 -35.91 -14.39
CA TYR A 9 6.80 -34.65 -14.05
C TYR A 9 6.82 -33.66 -15.21
N ILE A 10 7.93 -33.58 -15.95
CA ILE A 10 8.06 -32.72 -17.13
C ILE A 10 7.05 -33.11 -18.21
N ASP A 11 6.95 -34.40 -18.54
CA ASP A 11 6.02 -34.88 -19.56
C ASP A 11 4.56 -34.59 -19.17
N GLU A 12 4.21 -34.85 -17.91
CA GLU A 12 2.88 -34.57 -17.38
C GLU A 12 2.56 -33.06 -17.40
N ILE A 13 3.50 -32.20 -17.02
CA ILE A 13 3.28 -30.74 -17.08
C ILE A 13 3.15 -30.26 -18.52
N ASN A 14 4.00 -30.71 -19.44
CA ASN A 14 3.92 -30.32 -20.85
C ASN A 14 2.57 -30.71 -21.46
N TYR A 15 2.07 -31.90 -21.14
CA TYR A 15 0.73 -32.33 -21.55
C TYR A 15 -0.36 -31.41 -21.00
N ALA A 16 -0.28 -31.01 -19.73
CA ALA A 16 -1.23 -30.06 -19.15
C ALA A 16 -1.11 -28.65 -19.78
N ILE A 17 0.10 -28.20 -20.13
CA ILE A 17 0.33 -26.93 -20.83
C ILE A 17 -0.32 -26.93 -22.21
N GLU A 18 -0.15 -28.01 -22.97
CA GLU A 18 -0.80 -28.19 -24.27
C GLU A 18 -2.34 -28.20 -24.13
N GLY A 19 -2.86 -28.82 -23.08
CA GLY A 19 -4.29 -28.85 -22.77
C GLY A 19 -4.92 -27.47 -22.56
N PHE A 20 -4.20 -26.50 -22.00
CA PHE A 20 -4.69 -25.11 -21.93
C PHE A 20 -4.81 -24.46 -23.32
N SER A 21 -4.01 -24.89 -24.29
CA SER A 21 -4.06 -24.36 -25.65
C SER A 21 -5.14 -25.05 -26.51
N SER A 22 -5.53 -26.28 -26.16
CA SER A 22 -6.56 -27.05 -26.87
C SER A 22 -7.98 -26.82 -26.36
N GLY A 23 -8.17 -26.05 -25.28
CA GLY A 23 -9.48 -25.83 -24.65
C GLY A 23 -9.87 -26.90 -23.62
N ASP A 24 -8.90 -27.66 -23.13
CA ASP A 24 -9.06 -28.67 -22.07
C ASP A 24 -8.56 -28.12 -20.71
N GLU A 25 -8.85 -26.85 -20.41
CA GLU A 25 -8.29 -26.17 -19.23
C GLU A 25 -8.70 -26.84 -17.92
N GLU A 26 -9.93 -27.36 -17.85
CA GLU A 26 -10.45 -28.06 -16.67
C GLU A 26 -9.67 -29.35 -16.39
N CYS A 27 -9.50 -30.21 -17.40
CA CYS A 27 -8.72 -31.44 -17.26
C CYS A 27 -7.26 -31.14 -16.91
N SER A 28 -6.68 -30.11 -17.54
CA SER A 28 -5.30 -29.68 -17.30
C SER A 28 -5.08 -29.19 -15.87
N LEU A 29 -5.97 -28.33 -15.36
CA LEU A 29 -5.92 -27.85 -13.98
C LEU A 29 -6.12 -28.97 -12.96
N GLN A 30 -7.10 -29.85 -13.17
CA GLN A 30 -7.36 -30.98 -12.26
C GLN A 30 -6.18 -31.94 -12.21
N MET A 31 -5.52 -32.18 -13.35
CA MET A 31 -4.32 -33.00 -13.41
C MET A 31 -3.19 -32.37 -12.59
N ILE A 32 -2.91 -31.08 -12.78
CA ILE A 32 -1.87 -30.37 -12.00
C ILE A 32 -2.20 -30.38 -10.51
N ILE A 33 -3.46 -30.14 -10.12
CA ILE A 33 -3.90 -30.17 -8.71
C ILE A 33 -3.68 -31.55 -8.09
N LYS A 34 -4.00 -32.61 -8.83
CA LYS A 34 -3.78 -33.98 -8.36
C LYS A 34 -2.29 -34.27 -8.17
N MET A 35 -1.44 -33.82 -9.09
CA MET A 35 0.01 -33.96 -8.96
C MET A 35 0.58 -33.14 -7.80
N MET A 36 -0.01 -31.98 -7.50
CA MET A 36 0.34 -31.16 -6.33
C MET A 36 0.07 -31.88 -5.00
N GLN A 37 -0.56 -33.06 -4.95
CA GLN A 37 -0.61 -33.85 -3.71
C GLN A 37 0.74 -34.48 -3.36
N ASP A 38 1.67 -34.58 -4.32
CA ASP A 38 3.03 -35.05 -4.12
C ASP A 38 3.95 -33.87 -3.74
N GLU A 39 4.53 -33.92 -2.54
CA GLU A 39 5.44 -32.89 -2.05
C GLU A 39 6.73 -32.76 -2.90
N HIS A 40 7.19 -33.85 -3.54
CA HIS A 40 8.33 -33.77 -4.47
C HIS A 40 7.95 -32.99 -5.72
N PHE A 41 6.73 -33.19 -6.23
CA PHE A 41 6.22 -32.42 -7.36
C PHE A 41 6.05 -30.94 -6.99
N LYS A 42 5.54 -30.63 -5.78
CA LYS A 42 5.46 -29.22 -5.31
C LYS A 42 6.84 -28.57 -5.25
N ALA A 43 7.84 -29.25 -4.71
CA ALA A 43 9.21 -28.76 -4.64
C ALA A 43 9.79 -28.55 -6.05
N PHE A 44 9.60 -29.53 -6.94
CA PHE A 44 9.97 -29.43 -8.35
C PHE A 44 9.35 -28.21 -9.04
N MET A 45 8.05 -27.97 -8.85
CA MET A 45 7.33 -26.81 -9.41
C MET A 45 7.84 -25.47 -8.86
N LYS A 46 8.26 -25.42 -7.60
CA LYS A 46 8.85 -24.22 -6.98
C LYS A 46 10.23 -23.88 -7.53
N GLU A 47 11.04 -24.88 -7.84
CA GLU A 47 12.44 -24.70 -8.23
C GLU A 47 12.65 -24.65 -9.75
N SER A 48 11.61 -24.96 -10.52
CA SER A 48 11.66 -25.03 -11.98
C SER A 48 10.93 -23.88 -12.66
N LYS A 49 11.16 -23.75 -13.97
CA LYS A 49 10.44 -22.82 -14.86
C LYS A 49 8.99 -23.23 -15.17
N TYR A 50 8.55 -24.39 -14.69
CA TYR A 50 7.29 -24.99 -15.15
C TYR A 50 6.06 -24.28 -14.59
N LEU A 51 6.09 -23.79 -13.35
CA LEU A 51 5.00 -22.95 -12.86
C LEU A 51 4.84 -21.68 -13.70
N VAL A 52 5.96 -21.10 -14.17
CA VAL A 52 5.93 -19.93 -15.06
C VAL A 52 5.18 -20.29 -16.34
N GLN A 53 5.55 -21.39 -16.99
CA GLN A 53 4.89 -21.86 -18.22
C GLN A 53 3.39 -22.14 -18.02
N VAL A 54 3.03 -22.77 -16.91
CA VAL A 54 1.62 -23.01 -16.54
C VAL A 54 0.87 -21.69 -16.34
N VAL A 55 1.47 -20.70 -15.67
CA VAL A 55 0.87 -19.36 -15.49
C VAL A 55 0.68 -18.64 -16.84
N TYR A 56 1.66 -18.69 -17.74
CA TYR A 56 1.52 -18.15 -19.09
C TYR A 56 0.42 -18.86 -19.89
N ALA A 57 0.35 -20.19 -19.81
CA ALA A 57 -0.68 -20.97 -20.48
C ALA A 57 -2.08 -20.60 -19.96
N MET A 58 -2.27 -20.52 -18.65
CA MET A 58 -3.53 -20.11 -18.01
C MET A 58 -3.94 -18.68 -18.39
N ALA A 59 -2.99 -17.74 -18.46
CA ALA A 59 -3.23 -16.36 -18.84
C ALA A 59 -3.64 -16.24 -20.32
N ASN A 60 -2.94 -16.96 -21.22
CA ASN A 60 -3.22 -16.95 -22.65
C ASN A 60 -4.56 -17.60 -22.99
N ALA A 61 -4.90 -18.70 -22.31
CA ALA A 61 -6.17 -19.41 -22.50
C ALA A 61 -7.38 -18.63 -21.95
N LYS A 62 -7.16 -17.53 -21.20
CA LYS A 62 -8.22 -16.81 -20.46
C LYS A 62 -9.05 -17.77 -19.62
N THR A 63 -8.38 -18.43 -18.67
CA THR A 63 -8.95 -19.39 -17.71
C THR A 63 -10.41 -19.08 -17.32
N PRO A 64 -11.39 -19.95 -17.64
CA PRO A 64 -12.79 -19.75 -17.33
C PRO A 64 -13.03 -19.40 -15.84
N THR A 65 -13.99 -18.51 -15.57
CA THR A 65 -14.37 -18.06 -14.22
C THR A 65 -14.56 -19.21 -13.23
N ARG A 66 -15.14 -20.33 -13.68
CA ARG A 66 -15.39 -21.53 -12.87
C ARG A 66 -14.12 -22.23 -12.38
N LEU A 67 -12.98 -21.98 -13.03
CA LEU A 67 -11.66 -22.59 -12.74
C LEU A 67 -10.71 -21.65 -11.99
N CYS A 68 -11.14 -20.41 -11.69
CA CYS A 68 -10.29 -19.41 -11.06
C CYS A 68 -9.86 -19.80 -9.63
N SER A 69 -10.67 -20.59 -8.91
CA SER A 69 -10.33 -21.06 -7.56
C SER A 69 -9.20 -22.11 -7.59
N GLU A 70 -9.28 -23.01 -8.56
CA GLU A 70 -8.32 -24.06 -8.88
C GLU A 70 -7.00 -23.45 -9.32
N ALA A 71 -7.03 -22.50 -10.25
CA ALA A 71 -5.85 -21.75 -10.69
C ALA A 71 -5.18 -21.02 -9.51
N LEU A 72 -5.96 -20.35 -8.68
CA LEU A 72 -5.44 -19.68 -7.48
C LEU A 72 -4.81 -20.66 -6.50
N HIS A 73 -5.37 -21.86 -6.35
CA HIS A 73 -4.80 -22.91 -5.50
C HIS A 73 -3.44 -23.38 -6.00
N VAL A 74 -3.33 -23.72 -7.30
CA VAL A 74 -2.06 -24.13 -7.93
C VAL A 74 -0.98 -23.07 -7.73
N ILE A 75 -1.30 -21.81 -8.01
CA ILE A 75 -0.35 -20.70 -7.82
C ILE A 75 0.03 -20.57 -6.34
N THR A 76 -0.95 -20.62 -5.42
CA THR A 76 -0.68 -20.45 -3.98
C THR A 76 0.30 -21.50 -3.43
N GLU A 77 0.15 -22.76 -3.83
CA GLU A 77 0.97 -23.89 -3.35
C GLU A 77 2.41 -23.83 -3.87
N ALA A 78 2.59 -23.49 -5.14
CA ALA A 78 3.88 -23.61 -5.82
C ALA A 78 4.60 -22.28 -6.08
N PHE A 79 3.97 -21.12 -5.83
CA PHE A 79 4.59 -19.83 -6.18
C PHE A 79 5.88 -19.56 -5.41
N ASN A 80 6.96 -19.46 -6.18
CA ASN A 80 8.28 -18.98 -5.79
C ASN A 80 8.67 -17.80 -6.70
N PRO A 81 8.85 -16.58 -6.16
CA PRO A 81 9.12 -15.41 -6.98
C PRO A 81 10.47 -15.46 -7.70
N TYR A 82 11.44 -16.24 -7.20
CA TYR A 82 12.79 -16.31 -7.78
C TYR A 82 12.86 -17.18 -9.04
N SER A 83 11.80 -17.92 -9.35
CA SER A 83 11.72 -18.77 -10.55
C SER A 83 11.14 -18.04 -11.76
N PHE A 84 10.64 -16.81 -11.56
CA PHE A 84 10.06 -15.97 -12.60
C PHE A 84 11.08 -14.92 -13.04
N GLU A 85 11.39 -14.88 -14.33
CA GLU A 85 12.15 -13.79 -14.93
C GLU A 85 11.29 -12.51 -15.05
N ASP A 86 10.01 -12.68 -15.33
CA ASP A 86 8.98 -11.66 -15.47
C ASP A 86 7.69 -12.11 -14.76
N MET A 87 6.95 -11.16 -14.17
CA MET A 87 5.73 -11.38 -13.39
C MET A 87 4.46 -10.92 -14.13
N ASP A 88 4.55 -10.37 -15.34
CA ASP A 88 3.39 -9.81 -16.04
C ASP A 88 2.24 -10.83 -16.21
N ALA A 89 2.56 -12.05 -16.65
CA ALA A 89 1.56 -13.12 -16.77
C ALA A 89 0.94 -13.51 -15.41
N LEU A 90 1.73 -13.44 -14.32
CA LEU A 90 1.22 -13.67 -12.97
C LEU A 90 0.22 -12.58 -12.59
N PHE A 91 0.53 -11.30 -12.84
CA PHE A 91 -0.40 -10.21 -12.53
C PHE A 91 -1.68 -10.31 -13.36
N GLY A 92 -1.56 -10.66 -14.64
CA GLY A 92 -2.71 -10.90 -15.53
C GLY A 92 -3.65 -11.99 -14.98
N ILE A 93 -3.12 -13.16 -14.62
CA ILE A 93 -3.96 -14.25 -14.08
C ILE A 93 -4.53 -13.91 -12.70
N LEU A 94 -3.78 -13.23 -11.83
CA LEU A 94 -4.28 -12.80 -10.52
C LEU A 94 -5.40 -11.76 -10.65
N LEU A 95 -5.29 -10.83 -11.60
CA LEU A 95 -6.33 -9.84 -11.91
C LEU A 95 -7.58 -10.54 -12.46
N GLN A 96 -7.40 -11.49 -13.37
CA GLN A 96 -8.51 -12.28 -13.90
C GLN A 96 -9.26 -13.05 -12.80
N ILE A 97 -8.52 -13.72 -11.92
CA ILE A 97 -9.08 -14.41 -10.75
C ILE A 97 -9.84 -13.41 -9.88
N LEU A 98 -9.28 -12.24 -9.59
CA LEU A 98 -9.96 -11.21 -8.80
C LEU A 98 -11.27 -10.75 -9.43
N ASN A 99 -11.26 -10.45 -10.74
CA ASN A 99 -12.45 -9.99 -11.46
C ASN A 99 -13.55 -11.06 -11.47
N SER A 100 -13.17 -12.34 -11.59
CA SER A 100 -14.09 -13.48 -11.50
C SER A 100 -14.87 -13.49 -10.18
N SER A 101 -14.18 -13.16 -9.07
CA SER A 101 -14.77 -13.09 -7.73
C SER A 101 -15.78 -11.95 -7.60
N LEU A 102 -15.55 -10.84 -8.31
CA LEU A 102 -16.37 -9.65 -8.24
C LEU A 102 -17.66 -9.78 -9.08
N CYS A 103 -17.60 -10.48 -10.21
CA CYS A 103 -18.75 -10.66 -11.11
C CYS A 103 -19.79 -11.67 -10.59
N ASN A 104 -19.38 -12.66 -9.80
CA ASN A 104 -20.23 -13.80 -9.44
C ASN A 104 -21.18 -13.57 -8.25
N GLU A 105 -21.49 -12.32 -7.87
CA GLU A 105 -22.26 -11.98 -6.65
C GLU A 105 -21.84 -12.81 -5.42
N CYS A 106 -20.56 -13.16 -5.34
CA CYS A 106 -20.06 -14.06 -4.33
C CYS A 106 -20.21 -13.41 -2.95
N MET A 107 -20.54 -14.23 -1.94
CA MET A 107 -20.58 -13.78 -0.55
C MET A 107 -19.27 -13.07 -0.19
N HIS A 108 -19.36 -11.97 0.57
CA HIS A 108 -18.19 -11.17 0.98
C HIS A 108 -17.05 -12.01 1.60
N SER A 109 -17.40 -13.10 2.31
CA SER A 109 -16.43 -14.04 2.89
C SER A 109 -15.60 -14.79 1.84
N CYS A 110 -16.21 -15.19 0.72
CA CYS A 110 -15.53 -15.86 -0.39
C CYS A 110 -14.55 -14.90 -1.09
N ILE A 111 -15.02 -13.68 -1.42
CA ILE A 111 -14.18 -12.63 -2.00
C ILE A 111 -13.00 -12.33 -1.08
N ALA A 112 -13.25 -12.17 0.23
CA ALA A 112 -12.19 -11.91 1.19
C ALA A 112 -11.15 -13.05 1.26
N SER A 113 -11.59 -14.31 1.20
CA SER A 113 -10.69 -15.48 1.18
C SER A 113 -9.77 -15.48 -0.05
N GLN A 114 -10.33 -15.28 -1.24
CA GLN A 114 -9.56 -15.25 -2.49
C GLN A 114 -8.59 -14.05 -2.53
N VAL A 115 -9.06 -12.86 -2.14
CA VAL A 115 -8.22 -11.66 -2.07
C VAL A 115 -7.07 -11.84 -1.08
N ASN A 116 -7.31 -12.49 0.07
CA ASN A 116 -6.24 -12.76 1.03
C ASN A 116 -5.17 -13.72 0.45
N LYS A 117 -5.57 -14.71 -0.36
CA LYS A 117 -4.61 -15.57 -1.09
C LYS A 117 -3.82 -14.78 -2.13
N ILE A 118 -4.48 -13.93 -2.91
CA ILE A 118 -3.82 -13.03 -3.89
C ILE A 118 -2.80 -12.13 -3.18
N ILE A 119 -3.20 -11.45 -2.10
CA ILE A 119 -2.30 -10.64 -1.27
C ILE A 119 -1.16 -11.51 -0.71
N GLY A 120 -1.44 -12.76 -0.33
CA GLY A 120 -0.44 -13.72 0.15
C GLY A 120 0.62 -14.06 -0.90
N ILE A 121 0.21 -14.28 -2.15
CA ILE A 121 1.10 -14.51 -3.30
C ILE A 121 1.95 -13.25 -3.54
N MET A 122 1.31 -12.09 -3.65
CA MET A 122 2.00 -10.81 -3.87
C MET A 122 3.02 -10.51 -2.77
N ARG A 123 2.70 -10.82 -1.50
CA ARG A 123 3.63 -10.64 -0.37
C ARG A 123 4.91 -11.45 -0.47
N ARG A 124 4.92 -12.57 -1.21
CA ARG A 124 6.13 -13.36 -1.43
C ARG A 124 7.11 -12.63 -2.35
N ILE A 125 6.62 -11.76 -3.25
CA ILE A 125 7.46 -10.95 -4.14
C ILE A 125 8.22 -9.90 -3.32
N PRO A 126 9.55 -9.78 -3.46
CA PRO A 126 10.32 -8.74 -2.77
C PRO A 126 9.77 -7.34 -3.06
N ILE A 127 9.53 -6.55 -2.01
CA ILE A 127 8.83 -5.25 -2.14
C ILE A 127 9.52 -4.29 -3.13
N ARG A 128 10.86 -4.33 -3.20
CA ARG A 128 11.66 -3.49 -4.10
C ARG A 128 11.48 -3.85 -5.58
N TRP A 129 10.99 -5.04 -5.90
CA TRP A 129 10.80 -5.48 -7.28
C TRP A 129 9.58 -4.84 -7.93
N TYR A 130 8.58 -4.40 -7.15
CA TYR A 130 7.38 -3.74 -7.67
C TYR A 130 7.70 -2.48 -8.50
N CYS A 131 8.81 -1.78 -8.23
CA CYS A 131 9.23 -0.61 -9.01
C CYS A 131 9.57 -0.97 -10.47
N ARG A 132 9.93 -2.23 -10.75
CA ARG A 132 10.24 -2.69 -12.11
C ARG A 132 8.99 -2.84 -12.98
N TYR A 133 7.84 -3.03 -12.34
CA TYR A 133 6.56 -3.33 -12.99
C TYR A 133 5.61 -2.14 -12.98
N THR A 134 6.12 -0.90 -12.86
CA THR A 134 5.24 0.28 -12.80
C THR A 134 4.48 0.56 -14.10
N GLU A 135 4.93 -0.04 -15.21
CA GLU A 135 4.28 0.06 -16.52
C GLU A 135 3.37 -1.14 -16.82
N CYS A 136 3.34 -2.14 -15.93
CA CYS A 136 2.46 -3.29 -16.04
C CYS A 136 1.01 -2.88 -15.70
N ILE A 137 0.18 -2.80 -16.74
CA ILE A 137 -1.24 -2.41 -16.65
C ILE A 137 -2.01 -3.35 -15.71
N ASP A 138 -1.72 -4.64 -15.75
CA ASP A 138 -2.43 -5.63 -14.93
C ASP A 138 -2.09 -5.49 -13.44
N LEU A 139 -0.84 -5.18 -13.11
CA LEU A 139 -0.45 -4.85 -11.73
C LEU A 139 -1.13 -3.57 -11.24
N GLU A 140 -1.17 -2.52 -12.07
CA GLU A 140 -1.83 -1.26 -11.71
C GLU A 140 -3.31 -1.49 -11.40
N LYS A 141 -4.03 -2.20 -12.30
CA LYS A 141 -5.43 -2.58 -12.10
C LYS A 141 -5.63 -3.45 -10.87
N LEU A 142 -4.76 -4.43 -10.66
CA LEU A 142 -4.81 -5.31 -9.50
C LEU A 142 -4.68 -4.52 -8.20
N ILE A 143 -3.71 -3.61 -8.11
CA ILE A 143 -3.53 -2.74 -6.94
C ILE A 143 -4.73 -1.80 -6.78
N HIS A 144 -5.29 -1.27 -7.86
CA HIS A 144 -6.49 -0.43 -7.80
C HIS A 144 -7.71 -1.16 -7.22
N GLU A 145 -8.00 -2.38 -7.69
CA GLU A 145 -9.11 -3.18 -7.17
C GLU A 145 -8.91 -3.58 -5.69
N LEU A 146 -7.67 -3.91 -5.31
CA LEU A 146 -7.33 -4.15 -3.91
C LEU A 146 -7.58 -2.91 -3.04
N GLN A 147 -7.25 -1.71 -3.54
CA GLN A 147 -7.57 -0.46 -2.85
C GLN A 147 -9.07 -0.28 -2.68
N ILE A 148 -9.89 -0.54 -3.71
CA ILE A 148 -11.36 -0.45 -3.64
C ILE A 148 -11.90 -1.40 -2.57
N LEU A 149 -11.47 -2.66 -2.59
CA LEU A 149 -11.96 -3.69 -1.66
C LEU A 149 -11.57 -3.39 -0.21
N ILE A 150 -10.38 -2.84 0.01
CA ILE A 150 -9.97 -2.35 1.32
C ILE A 150 -10.73 -1.06 1.66
N GLY A 151 -10.91 -0.11 0.76
CA GLY A 151 -11.65 1.13 0.99
C GLY A 151 -13.10 0.87 1.41
N LYS A 152 -13.78 -0.04 0.72
CA LYS A 152 -15.15 -0.52 1.01
C LYS A 152 -15.24 -1.50 2.18
N ARG A 153 -14.09 -1.88 2.79
CA ARG A 153 -14.00 -2.80 3.93
C ARG A 153 -14.50 -4.22 3.67
N VAL A 154 -14.56 -4.64 2.40
CA VAL A 154 -14.76 -6.04 2.02
C VAL A 154 -13.59 -6.89 2.54
N VAL A 155 -12.38 -6.31 2.50
CA VAL A 155 -11.15 -6.94 3.00
C VAL A 155 -10.55 -6.13 4.15
N LYS A 156 -9.88 -6.83 5.06
CA LYS A 156 -9.14 -6.22 6.17
C LYS A 156 -8.05 -5.30 5.64
N TRP A 157 -7.67 -4.34 6.49
CA TRP A 157 -6.57 -3.42 6.21
C TRP A 157 -5.28 -4.18 5.88
N SER A 158 -4.63 -3.85 4.76
CA SER A 158 -3.40 -4.51 4.32
C SER A 158 -2.23 -3.53 4.31
N ARG A 159 -1.34 -3.64 5.30
CA ARG A 159 -0.09 -2.87 5.34
C ARG A 159 0.79 -3.14 4.13
N PHE A 160 0.71 -4.34 3.56
CA PHE A 160 1.40 -4.69 2.33
C PHE A 160 1.01 -3.80 1.14
N VAL A 161 -0.29 -3.55 0.93
CA VAL A 161 -0.74 -2.66 -0.16
C VAL A 161 -0.20 -1.25 0.03
N CYS A 162 -0.15 -0.77 1.27
CA CYS A 162 0.47 0.53 1.60
C CYS A 162 1.98 0.55 1.32
N LEU A 163 2.68 -0.55 1.60
CA LEU A 163 4.10 -0.70 1.26
C LEU A 163 4.32 -0.69 -0.26
N VAL A 164 3.45 -1.34 -1.04
CA VAL A 164 3.54 -1.30 -2.51
C VAL A 164 3.33 0.13 -3.01
N LEU A 165 2.29 0.81 -2.54
CA LEU A 165 1.96 2.19 -2.94
C LEU A 165 3.04 3.20 -2.54
N SER A 166 3.68 3.01 -1.38
CA SER A 166 4.82 3.85 -0.96
C SER A 166 6.10 3.53 -1.72
N THR A 167 6.27 2.29 -2.20
CA THR A 167 7.43 1.90 -3.02
C THR A 167 7.25 2.33 -4.49
N CYS A 168 6.01 2.34 -4.98
CA CYS A 168 5.63 2.65 -6.35
C CYS A 168 4.63 3.80 -6.39
N CYS A 169 5.09 5.02 -6.12
CA CYS A 169 4.23 6.21 -6.06
C CYS A 169 3.60 6.62 -7.41
N LYS A 170 3.90 5.90 -8.50
CA LYS A 170 3.22 6.08 -9.80
C LYS A 170 1.77 5.59 -9.77
N PHE A 171 1.46 4.59 -8.94
CA PHE A 171 0.11 4.03 -8.86
C PHE A 171 -0.86 5.02 -8.23
N THR A 172 -2.02 5.17 -8.86
CA THR A 172 -3.06 6.08 -8.40
C THR A 172 -3.70 5.58 -7.11
N LEU A 173 -3.85 6.49 -6.14
CA LEU A 173 -4.60 6.21 -4.91
C LEU A 173 -6.11 6.32 -5.13
N GLU A 174 -6.90 5.42 -4.56
CA GLU A 174 -8.38 5.47 -4.59
C GLU A 174 -8.95 6.28 -3.41
N ASP A 175 -10.03 7.02 -3.62
CA ASP A 175 -10.57 7.99 -2.66
C ASP A 175 -11.04 7.37 -1.34
N LYS A 176 -11.80 6.28 -1.39
CA LYS A 176 -12.26 5.58 -0.19
C LYS A 176 -11.08 4.94 0.55
N PHE A 177 -10.07 4.45 -0.18
CA PHE A 177 -8.84 3.95 0.39
C PHE A 177 -8.06 5.06 1.12
N ILE A 178 -7.90 6.25 0.52
CA ILE A 178 -7.31 7.43 1.18
C ILE A 178 -8.12 7.80 2.43
N GLY A 179 -9.45 7.85 2.35
CA GLY A 179 -10.32 8.11 3.49
C GLY A 179 -10.10 7.12 4.65
N ARG A 180 -9.89 5.83 4.32
CA ARG A 180 -9.56 4.78 5.29
C ARG A 180 -8.15 4.96 5.86
N MET A 181 -7.15 5.28 5.03
CA MET A 181 -5.78 5.61 5.47
C MET A 181 -5.77 6.74 6.49
N LEU A 182 -6.47 7.84 6.20
CA LEU A 182 -6.55 9.01 7.07
C LEU A 182 -7.21 8.69 8.42
N THR A 183 -8.26 7.87 8.40
CA THR A 183 -8.94 7.41 9.62
C THR A 183 -8.05 6.48 10.45
N ARG A 184 -7.24 5.65 9.80
CA ARG A 184 -6.29 4.73 10.45
C ARG A 184 -4.95 5.37 10.81
N ARG A 185 -4.76 6.66 10.49
CA ARG A 185 -3.53 7.42 10.74
C ARG A 185 -2.31 6.87 10.00
N ASP A 186 -2.51 6.29 8.82
CA ASP A 186 -1.42 5.82 7.94
C ASP A 186 -0.95 6.97 7.02
N TYR A 187 -0.43 8.03 7.65
CA TYR A 187 0.00 9.23 6.94
C TYR A 187 1.33 9.03 6.21
N ARG A 188 2.16 8.07 6.63
CA ARG A 188 3.45 7.80 6.00
C ARG A 188 3.31 7.50 4.52
N THR A 189 2.34 6.67 4.15
CA THR A 189 2.07 6.31 2.76
C THR A 189 1.69 7.54 1.93
N LEU A 190 0.85 8.43 2.47
CA LEU A 190 0.53 9.73 1.83
C LEU A 190 1.74 10.65 1.77
N GLY A 191 2.54 10.70 2.82
CA GLY A 191 3.75 11.52 2.88
C GLY A 191 4.73 11.16 1.77
N ILE A 192 4.93 9.87 1.53
CA ILE A 192 5.75 9.38 0.42
C ILE A 192 5.08 9.69 -0.93
N TYR A 193 3.78 9.40 -1.07
CA TYR A 193 3.04 9.67 -2.30
C TYR A 193 3.10 11.15 -2.73
N THR A 194 3.03 12.07 -1.77
CA THR A 194 3.04 13.52 -1.97
C THR A 194 4.44 14.12 -2.16
N GLN A 195 5.51 13.31 -2.16
CA GLN A 195 6.83 13.80 -2.59
C GLN A 195 6.86 14.16 -4.08
N SER A 196 5.98 13.56 -4.88
CA SER A 196 5.78 13.95 -6.28
C SER A 196 4.78 15.10 -6.37
N GLU A 197 5.19 16.18 -7.04
CA GLU A 197 4.33 17.33 -7.33
C GLU A 197 3.08 16.92 -8.14
N GLU A 198 3.24 16.03 -9.12
CA GLU A 198 2.12 15.51 -9.91
C GLU A 198 1.07 14.82 -9.02
N ASN A 199 1.53 14.02 -8.06
CA ASN A 199 0.65 13.34 -7.12
C ASN A 199 -0.04 14.29 -6.15
N VAL A 200 0.64 15.36 -5.74
CA VAL A 200 0.04 16.45 -4.96
C VAL A 200 -1.12 17.09 -5.73
N VAL A 201 -0.90 17.46 -7.00
CA VAL A 201 -1.94 18.06 -7.85
C VAL A 201 -3.12 17.10 -8.02
N ARG A 202 -2.85 15.82 -8.31
CA ARG A 202 -3.90 14.77 -8.44
C ARG A 202 -4.70 14.55 -7.15
N LEU A 203 -4.07 14.71 -5.98
CA LEU A 203 -4.73 14.55 -4.69
C LEU A 203 -5.60 15.78 -4.36
N ALA A 204 -5.07 16.96 -4.67
CA ALA A 204 -5.75 18.23 -4.41
C ALA A 204 -6.93 18.48 -5.34
N SER A 205 -6.95 17.89 -6.54
CA SER A 205 -8.10 17.95 -7.45
C SER A 205 -9.33 17.16 -6.96
N ARG A 206 -9.27 16.55 -5.76
CA ARG A 206 -10.33 15.70 -5.20
C ARG A 206 -10.86 16.29 -3.91
N ASP A 207 -11.94 17.06 -4.00
CA ASP A 207 -12.55 17.78 -2.87
C ASP A 207 -12.85 16.86 -1.67
N PHE A 208 -13.34 15.65 -1.94
CA PHE A 208 -13.61 14.66 -0.90
C PHE A 208 -12.35 14.31 -0.09
N VAL A 209 -11.21 14.14 -0.76
CA VAL A 209 -9.93 13.81 -0.12
C VAL A 209 -9.41 15.00 0.68
N MET A 210 -9.49 16.21 0.12
CA MET A 210 -9.06 17.44 0.79
C MET A 210 -9.88 17.71 2.06
N HIS A 211 -11.19 17.54 2.01
CA HIS A 211 -12.06 17.63 3.19
C HIS A 211 -11.70 16.58 4.25
N ARG A 212 -11.42 15.34 3.85
CA ARG A 212 -10.98 14.28 4.77
C ARG A 212 -9.63 14.59 5.40
N LEU A 213 -8.70 15.15 4.64
CA LEU A 213 -7.38 15.53 5.10
C LEU A 213 -7.44 16.67 6.11
N ALA A 214 -8.25 17.71 5.85
CA ALA A 214 -8.50 18.78 6.81
C ALA A 214 -9.08 18.26 8.13
N ASN A 215 -10.01 17.29 8.06
CA ASN A 215 -10.55 16.65 9.26
C ASN A 215 -9.52 15.80 10.01
N ALA A 216 -8.63 15.11 9.30
CA ALA A 216 -7.53 14.36 9.91
C ALA A 216 -6.59 15.30 10.67
N VAL A 217 -6.21 16.44 10.07
CA VAL A 217 -5.43 17.48 10.74
C VAL A 217 -6.14 17.98 11.99
N ARG A 218 -7.40 18.43 11.89
CA ARG A 218 -8.15 18.93 13.07
C ARG A 218 -8.22 17.89 14.20
N SER A 219 -8.33 16.61 13.85
CA SER A 219 -8.36 15.50 14.81
C SER A 219 -7.01 15.23 15.48
N GLU A 220 -5.89 15.39 14.77
CA GLU A 220 -4.55 15.18 15.32
C GLU A 220 -4.01 16.38 16.11
N PHE A 221 -4.37 17.60 15.71
CA PHE A 221 -3.83 18.84 16.27
C PHE A 221 -4.83 19.62 17.16
N GLY A 222 -6.13 19.31 17.11
CA GLY A 222 -7.13 19.96 17.96
C GLY A 222 -7.13 19.45 19.40
N ASN A 223 -7.37 20.35 20.36
CA ASN A 223 -7.58 20.01 21.77
C ASN A 223 -8.85 19.16 21.93
N ARG A 224 -8.68 17.89 22.32
CA ARG A 224 -9.79 16.95 22.57
C ARG A 224 -10.56 17.34 23.83
N SER A 225 -11.63 18.11 23.69
CA SER A 225 -12.80 17.84 24.55
C SER A 225 -13.42 16.53 24.04
N ARG A 226 -13.43 15.50 24.89
CA ARG A 226 -14.01 14.18 24.59
C ARG A 226 -15.47 14.34 24.13
N LYS A 227 -15.75 13.94 22.89
CA LYS A 227 -16.86 13.05 22.50
C LYS A 227 -16.76 12.74 21.01
N VAL A 228 -16.02 11.68 20.67
CA VAL A 228 -16.35 10.91 19.48
C VAL A 228 -17.15 9.72 20.00
N ILE A 229 -18.48 9.90 20.07
CA ILE A 229 -19.39 8.78 20.24
C ILE A 229 -19.29 7.98 18.94
N SER A 230 -18.81 6.74 19.07
CA SER A 230 -18.94 5.70 18.06
C SER A 230 -20.41 5.33 17.88
N MET A 231 -20.89 5.32 16.64
CA MET A 231 -22.03 4.55 16.12
C MET A 231 -21.88 4.63 14.58
N ASN A 232 -21.69 3.59 13.78
CA ASN A 232 -21.87 2.15 13.91
C ASN A 232 -20.74 1.48 13.11
N ASP A 233 -20.01 0.54 13.71
CA ASP A 233 -19.12 -0.41 13.02
C ASP A 233 -18.90 -1.67 13.86
N SER A 234 -19.90 -2.04 14.65
CA SER A 234 -19.93 -3.31 15.36
C SER A 234 -21.04 -4.13 14.74
N GLU A 235 -20.69 -4.96 13.76
CA GLU A 235 -21.38 -6.22 13.52
C GLU A 235 -20.40 -7.24 12.91
N LEU A 236 -20.30 -8.36 13.63
CA LEU A 236 -19.83 -9.70 13.26
C LEU A 236 -18.39 -9.88 12.72
N CYS A 237 -17.56 -10.53 13.53
CA CYS A 237 -17.19 -11.92 13.28
C CYS A 237 -16.39 -12.49 14.47
N THR A 238 -17.06 -13.38 15.21
CA THR A 238 -16.48 -14.27 16.21
C THR A 238 -15.79 -15.48 15.57
N SER A 239 -14.80 -15.98 16.31
CA SER A 239 -14.15 -17.30 16.24
C SER A 239 -13.08 -17.53 15.18
N THR A 240 -12.09 -18.42 15.33
CA THR A 240 -11.17 -18.85 16.39
C THR A 240 -10.12 -19.68 15.62
N ASN A 241 -8.85 -19.68 16.06
CA ASN A 241 -7.79 -20.64 15.72
C ASN A 241 -7.24 -20.70 14.28
N ALA A 242 -6.05 -20.11 14.09
CA ALA A 242 -4.90 -20.81 13.54
C ALA A 242 -3.61 -20.17 14.07
N VAL A 243 -2.73 -21.02 14.57
CA VAL A 243 -1.50 -20.77 15.32
C VAL A 243 -0.34 -20.50 14.33
N VAL A 244 0.40 -19.40 14.58
CA VAL A 244 1.86 -19.17 14.36
C VAL A 244 2.32 -19.17 12.88
N ILE A 245 2.91 -18.10 12.30
CA ILE A 245 4.17 -17.41 12.64
C ILE A 245 4.06 -15.92 12.23
N ILE A 246 3.72 -14.99 13.14
CA ILE A 246 4.10 -13.56 13.04
C ILE A 246 4.25 -13.00 14.47
N ASP A 247 5.13 -13.58 15.29
CA ASP A 247 5.38 -13.10 16.66
C ASP A 247 6.77 -12.47 16.85
N ARG A 248 7.37 -11.92 15.79
CA ARG A 248 8.64 -11.16 15.91
C ARG A 248 8.57 -9.68 15.53
N ILE A 249 7.41 -9.16 15.13
CA ILE A 249 7.25 -7.73 14.83
C ILE A 249 6.36 -7.02 15.87
N ASP A 250 5.46 -7.74 16.56
CA ASP A 250 4.48 -7.11 17.45
C ASP A 250 4.89 -7.05 18.93
N ALA A 251 6.04 -7.62 19.31
CA ALA A 251 6.55 -7.53 20.69
C ALA A 251 7.11 -6.13 21.07
N HIS A 252 7.28 -5.22 20.11
CA HIS A 252 7.72 -3.84 20.36
C HIS A 252 6.56 -2.84 20.57
N GLU A 253 5.30 -3.24 20.42
CA GLU A 253 4.17 -2.29 20.36
C GLU A 253 3.80 -1.63 21.71
N LYS A 254 4.22 -2.14 22.87
CA LYS A 254 3.82 -1.53 24.16
C LYS A 254 4.69 -0.35 24.63
N ALA A 255 5.90 -0.18 24.11
CA ALA A 255 6.71 1.02 24.32
C ALA A 255 6.42 2.14 23.29
N SER A 256 5.51 1.89 22.34
CA SER A 256 5.47 2.59 21.06
C SER A 256 4.40 3.69 20.93
N ASN A 257 3.47 3.84 21.88
CA ASN A 257 2.28 4.69 21.65
C ASN A 257 2.59 6.19 21.52
N THR A 258 3.57 6.72 22.26
CA THR A 258 4.07 8.10 22.10
C THR A 258 4.80 8.26 20.77
N SER A 259 5.75 7.37 20.47
CA SER A 259 6.48 7.37 19.19
C SER A 259 5.55 7.23 17.97
N ARG A 260 4.47 6.46 18.08
CA ARG A 260 3.47 6.25 17.01
C ARG A 260 2.60 7.48 16.79
N CYS A 261 2.22 8.18 17.87
CA CYS A 261 1.47 9.44 17.81
C CYS A 261 2.34 10.57 17.21
N GLU A 262 3.59 10.69 17.65
CA GLU A 262 4.55 11.68 17.13
C GLU A 262 4.89 11.41 15.66
N ASN A 263 5.13 10.14 15.30
CA ASN A 263 5.31 9.74 13.90
C ASN A 263 4.10 10.11 13.03
N ALA A 264 2.87 9.93 13.53
CA ALA A 264 1.67 10.29 12.78
C ALA A 264 1.57 11.81 12.56
N LYS A 265 1.78 12.63 13.60
CA LYS A 265 1.80 14.10 13.46
C LYS A 265 2.87 14.55 12.47
N ARG A 266 4.10 14.03 12.62
CA ARG A 266 5.21 14.34 11.70
C ARG A 266 4.87 13.99 10.25
N ASP A 267 4.39 12.77 10.02
CA ASP A 267 4.09 12.30 8.67
C ASP A 267 2.92 13.09 8.05
N LEU A 268 1.95 13.53 8.85
CA LEU A 268 0.87 14.41 8.41
C LEU A 268 1.36 15.83 8.10
N LEU A 269 2.26 16.39 8.90
CA LEU A 269 2.90 17.69 8.60
C LEU A 269 3.69 17.61 7.29
N ALA A 270 4.36 16.49 7.00
CA ALA A 270 5.04 16.31 5.72
C ALA A 270 4.09 16.41 4.52
N VAL A 271 2.93 15.76 4.60
CA VAL A 271 1.86 15.87 3.59
C VAL A 271 1.46 17.34 3.42
N MET A 272 1.24 18.06 4.52
CA MET A 272 0.84 19.47 4.47
C MET A 272 1.91 20.37 3.84
N ILE A 273 3.19 20.17 4.15
CA ILE A 273 4.29 20.93 3.54
C ILE A 273 4.36 20.66 2.04
N ASN A 274 4.21 19.40 1.61
CA ASN A 274 4.20 19.05 0.20
C ASN A 274 3.03 19.70 -0.55
N LEU A 275 1.85 19.80 0.07
CA LEU A 275 0.70 20.55 -0.49
C LEU A 275 0.98 22.05 -0.60
N ALA A 276 1.51 22.66 0.47
CA ALA A 276 1.82 24.09 0.52
C ALA A 276 2.85 24.50 -0.54
N CYS A 277 3.78 23.60 -0.88
CA CYS A 277 4.74 23.81 -1.98
C CYS A 277 4.09 24.01 -3.34
N VAL A 278 2.89 23.51 -3.56
CA VAL A 278 2.16 23.66 -4.82
C VAL A 278 0.97 24.63 -4.64
N ASN A 279 1.09 25.54 -3.66
CA ASN A 279 0.11 26.56 -3.30
C ASN A 279 -1.27 26.02 -2.93
N ILE A 280 -1.33 24.79 -2.42
CA ILE A 280 -2.57 24.19 -1.92
C ILE A 280 -2.61 24.36 -0.40
N CYS A 281 -3.58 25.14 0.08
CA CYS A 281 -3.84 25.35 1.50
C CYS A 281 -5.00 24.48 1.96
N LEU A 282 -4.90 23.93 3.18
CA LEU A 282 -5.96 23.15 3.82
C LEU A 282 -6.80 23.97 4.81
N ASP A 283 -6.60 25.30 4.86
CA ASP A 283 -7.28 26.26 5.76
C ASP A 283 -7.28 25.81 7.23
N ILE A 284 -6.08 25.53 7.74
CA ILE A 284 -5.85 25.05 9.10
C ILE A 284 -5.35 26.22 9.95
N PRO A 285 -5.92 26.47 11.15
CA PRO A 285 -5.46 27.54 12.03
C PRO A 285 -3.98 27.38 12.40
N LEU A 286 -3.14 28.36 12.05
CA LEU A 286 -1.70 28.31 12.29
C LEU A 286 -1.36 28.23 13.79
N LYS A 287 -2.23 28.78 14.65
CA LYS A 287 -2.14 28.67 16.12
C LYS A 287 -2.07 27.21 16.62
N LEU A 288 -2.81 26.30 15.98
CA LEU A 288 -2.76 24.87 16.35
C LEU A 288 -1.40 24.25 16.05
N ILE A 289 -0.74 24.71 14.98
CA ILE A 289 0.58 24.24 14.58
C ILE A 289 1.66 24.86 15.48
N GLU A 290 1.52 26.13 15.88
CA GLU A 290 2.41 26.79 16.86
C GLU A 290 2.38 26.09 18.23
N GLU A 291 1.19 25.87 18.80
CA GLU A 291 1.05 25.20 20.11
C GLU A 291 1.74 23.82 20.11
N MET A 292 1.65 23.12 18.98
CA MET A 292 2.27 21.82 18.76
C MET A 292 3.79 21.92 18.52
N HIS A 293 4.27 22.97 17.86
CA HIS A 293 5.70 23.26 17.73
C HIS A 293 6.37 23.39 19.11
N ASN A 294 5.70 23.94 20.11
CA ASN A 294 6.31 24.09 21.44
C ASN A 294 6.32 22.80 22.28
N THR A 295 5.52 21.79 21.92
CA THR A 295 5.21 20.63 22.77
C THR A 295 5.66 19.27 22.21
N THR A 296 6.25 19.23 21.02
CA THR A 296 6.63 17.98 20.33
C THR A 296 8.13 17.66 20.36
N ASP A 297 8.51 16.48 19.86
CA ASP A 297 9.91 16.07 19.74
C ASP A 297 10.68 16.94 18.73
N SER A 298 12.01 16.93 18.84
CA SER A 298 12.90 17.75 18.01
C SER A 298 12.71 17.57 16.50
N THR A 299 12.32 16.39 16.03
CA THR A 299 12.11 16.13 14.60
C THR A 299 10.80 16.74 14.14
N THR A 300 9.70 16.47 14.84
CA THR A 300 8.37 17.04 14.53
C THR A 300 8.38 18.56 14.59
N LYS A 301 9.14 19.14 15.54
CA LYS A 301 9.39 20.60 15.60
C LYS A 301 9.91 21.18 14.30
N CYS A 302 10.81 20.47 13.60
CA CYS A 302 11.38 20.92 12.33
C CYS A 302 10.33 20.97 11.21
N TYR A 303 9.45 19.96 11.14
CA TYR A 303 8.32 19.95 10.19
C TYR A 303 7.31 21.07 10.50
N ALA A 304 6.96 21.24 11.77
CA ALA A 304 6.04 22.31 12.19
C ALA A 304 6.62 23.70 11.86
N ALA A 305 7.91 23.93 12.12
CA ALA A 305 8.58 25.18 11.79
C ALA A 305 8.58 25.45 10.28
N MET A 306 8.88 24.44 9.47
CA MET A 306 8.82 24.57 8.01
C MET A 306 7.41 24.96 7.55
N LEU A 307 6.39 24.27 8.03
CA LEU A 307 5.00 24.53 7.66
C LEU A 307 4.57 25.96 8.03
N LEU A 308 4.93 26.43 9.23
CA LEU A 308 4.65 27.80 9.67
C LEU A 308 5.31 28.82 8.75
N LEU A 309 6.59 28.65 8.43
CA LEU A 309 7.35 29.58 7.60
C LEU A 309 6.84 29.67 6.15
N VAL A 310 6.21 28.61 5.62
CA VAL A 310 5.68 28.60 4.24
C VAL A 310 4.20 28.98 4.16
N SER A 311 3.55 29.20 5.31
CA SER A 311 2.15 29.56 5.36
C SER A 311 1.96 31.04 5.01
N PRO A 312 1.05 31.39 4.07
CA PRO A 312 0.94 32.75 3.53
C PRO A 312 0.55 33.81 4.58
N ASN A 313 -0.09 33.40 5.67
CA ASN A 313 -0.57 34.31 6.73
C ASN A 313 0.30 34.30 7.99
N PHE A 314 1.46 33.63 7.99
CA PHE A 314 2.28 33.40 9.18
C PHE A 314 2.56 34.67 9.98
N MET A 315 3.10 35.70 9.34
CA MET A 315 3.49 36.95 10.01
C MET A 315 2.28 37.73 10.55
N ASN A 316 1.11 37.58 9.92
CA ASN A 316 -0.11 38.28 10.32
C ASN A 316 -0.82 37.58 11.49
N GLU A 317 -0.81 36.25 11.50
CA GLU A 317 -1.52 35.46 12.52
C GLU A 317 -0.67 35.21 13.78
N LEU A 318 0.66 35.26 13.68
CA LEU A 318 1.61 34.84 14.72
C LEU A 318 2.79 35.82 14.88
N PRO A 319 2.55 37.11 15.22
CA PRO A 319 3.59 38.14 15.26
C PRO A 319 4.64 37.95 16.38
N CYS A 320 4.39 37.07 17.36
CA CYS A 320 5.23 36.90 18.54
C CYS A 320 6.22 35.72 18.45
N ILE A 321 6.22 34.95 17.36
CA ILE A 321 7.13 33.81 17.21
C ILE A 321 8.50 34.27 16.73
N ASP A 322 9.56 33.75 17.36
CA ASP A 322 10.93 33.94 16.91
C ASP A 322 11.19 33.26 15.55
N VAL A 323 11.22 34.09 14.50
CA VAL A 323 11.46 33.67 13.11
C VAL A 323 12.83 33.01 12.94
N GLU A 324 13.86 33.46 13.66
CA GLU A 324 15.21 32.88 13.53
C GLU A 324 15.28 31.47 14.13
N SER A 325 14.60 31.25 15.26
CA SER A 325 14.39 29.90 15.82
C SER A 325 13.66 28.98 14.84
N LEU A 326 12.59 29.47 14.19
CA LEU A 326 11.90 28.68 13.15
C LEU A 326 12.82 28.35 11.97
N LYS A 327 13.57 29.33 11.46
CA LYS A 327 14.55 29.12 10.37
C LYS A 327 15.60 28.09 10.77
N GLN A 328 16.11 28.14 12.00
CA GLN A 328 17.09 27.18 12.49
C GLN A 328 16.51 25.75 12.54
N ASN A 329 15.28 25.59 13.02
CA ASN A 329 14.59 24.29 13.05
C ASN A 329 14.28 23.79 11.63
N ALA A 330 13.83 24.66 10.73
CA ALA A 330 13.56 24.32 9.33
C ALA A 330 14.81 23.80 8.61
N ARG A 331 15.99 24.38 8.85
CA ARG A 331 17.28 23.92 8.27
C ARG A 331 17.63 22.49 8.67
N ARG A 332 17.32 22.09 9.90
CA ARG A 332 17.60 20.72 10.38
C ARG A 332 16.86 19.65 9.57
N LEU A 333 15.75 20.03 8.92
CA LEU A 333 14.98 19.13 8.06
C LEU A 333 15.76 18.71 6.80
N GLU A 334 16.68 19.55 6.31
CA GLU A 334 17.54 19.25 5.15
C GLU A 334 18.45 18.04 5.38
N TYR A 335 18.87 17.85 6.63
CA TYR A 335 19.77 16.78 7.04
C TYR A 335 19.03 15.55 7.60
N ALA A 336 17.69 15.53 7.56
CA ALA A 336 16.90 14.43 8.08
C ALA A 336 16.95 13.21 7.13
N ALA A 337 17.54 12.11 7.58
CA ALA A 337 17.76 10.90 6.77
C ALA A 337 16.48 10.26 6.19
N ASN A 338 15.32 10.47 6.84
CA ASN A 338 14.02 9.95 6.41
C ASN A 338 13.01 11.08 6.14
N CYS A 339 13.47 12.19 5.53
CA CYS A 339 12.60 13.31 5.21
C CYS A 339 11.51 12.92 4.22
N LEU A 340 10.24 13.17 4.58
CA LEU A 340 9.07 12.93 3.72
C LEU A 340 8.70 14.15 2.86
N VAL A 341 9.40 15.27 3.03
CA VAL A 341 9.30 16.41 2.12
C VAL A 341 10.23 16.16 0.93
N SER A 342 9.77 16.47 -0.29
CA SER A 342 10.62 16.35 -1.47
C SER A 342 11.89 17.20 -1.33
N LYS A 343 13.04 16.69 -1.77
CA LYS A 343 14.31 17.45 -1.74
C LYS A 343 14.21 18.74 -2.53
N THR A 344 13.55 18.73 -3.69
CA THR A 344 13.36 19.92 -4.53
C THR A 344 12.49 20.95 -3.83
N HIS A 345 11.38 20.51 -3.23
CA HIS A 345 10.52 21.35 -2.40
C HIS A 345 11.31 21.95 -1.24
N LEU A 346 12.04 21.13 -0.51
CA LEU A 346 12.81 21.53 0.66
C LEU A 346 13.87 22.58 0.31
N SER A 347 14.69 22.34 -0.72
CA SER A 347 15.70 23.30 -1.18
C SER A 347 15.08 24.61 -1.65
N ARG A 348 13.94 24.56 -2.37
CA ARG A 348 13.22 25.77 -2.80
C ARG A 348 12.70 26.56 -1.60
N LEU A 349 12.02 25.91 -0.67
CA LEU A 349 11.49 26.55 0.54
C LEU A 349 12.61 27.18 1.35
N ILE A 350 13.69 26.44 1.59
CA ILE A 350 14.87 26.95 2.30
C ILE A 350 15.43 28.18 1.59
N SER A 351 15.60 28.16 0.26
CA SER A 351 16.13 29.29 -0.50
C SER A 351 15.25 30.55 -0.41
N LEU A 352 13.92 30.40 -0.38
CA LEU A 352 12.98 31.52 -0.24
C LEU A 352 13.12 32.18 1.13
N LEU A 353 13.38 31.40 2.18
CA LEU A 353 13.55 31.90 3.54
C LEU A 353 14.83 32.74 3.73
N TYR A 354 15.78 32.66 2.80
CA TYR A 354 17.04 33.43 2.82
C TYR A 354 17.05 34.65 1.89
N LYS A 355 16.11 34.74 0.93
CA LYS A 355 16.00 35.92 0.07
C LYS A 355 15.23 37.07 0.71
N SER A 356 14.52 36.81 1.81
CA SER A 356 13.73 37.79 2.56
C SER A 356 14.53 38.52 3.65
N GLY A 357 15.84 38.75 3.42
CA GLY A 357 16.75 39.45 4.32
C GLY A 357 16.78 40.95 4.07
#